data_AF-A0A2S6AQZ5-F1
#
_entry.id   AF-A0A2S6AQZ5-F1
#
_cell.length_a   1.000
_cell.length_b   1.000
_cell.length_c   1.000
_cell.angle_alpha   90.00
_cell.angle_beta   90.00
_cell.angle_gamma   90.00
#
_symmetry.space_group_name_H-M   'P 1'
#
loop_
_entity.id
_entity.type
_entity.pdbx_description
1 polymer ?
#
loop_
_entity_poly.entity_id
_entity_poly.type
_entity_poly.pdbx_seq_one_letter_code
_entity_poly.pdbx_strand_id
1 'polypeptide(L)'
;MLAAAAFAGWRLGLLPLHPAWLRLADRACLVRAERARRELDWRPAHSAVDVATELAAGLREHTSGGSPPLNPGPLRFRPGRPTHQDQRPDHRLG
;
A
#
# COMPACT_ATOMS: atom_id res chain seq x y z
N MET A 1 14.57 -9.95 -4.59
CA MET A 1 15.26 -8.85 -3.88
C MET A 1 14.32 -7.97 -3.06
N LEU A 2 13.22 -7.45 -3.63
CA LEU A 2 12.31 -6.53 -2.93
C LEU A 2 11.78 -7.06 -1.58
N ALA A 3 11.32 -8.32 -1.54
CA ALA A 3 10.81 -8.93 -0.30
C ALA A 3 11.89 -9.05 0.80
N ALA A 4 13.14 -9.32 0.43
CA ALA A 4 14.25 -9.42 1.38
C ALA A 4 14.65 -8.04 1.92
N ALA A 5 14.72 -7.03 1.05
CA ALA A 5 14.97 -5.64 1.45
C ALA A 5 13.85 -5.09 2.37
N ALA A 6 12.59 -5.36 2.02
CA ALA A 6 11.44 -4.99 2.85
C ALA A 6 11.46 -5.71 4.21
N PHE A 7 11.83 -7.00 4.24
CA PHE A 7 11.97 -7.73 5.50
C PHE A 7 13.07 -7.15 6.40
N ALA A 8 14.25 -6.87 5.83
CA ALA A 8 15.35 -6.25 6.58
C ALA A 8 14.95 -4.87 7.11
N GLY A 9 14.34 -4.02 6.26
CA GLY A 9 13.86 -2.70 6.65
C GLY A 9 12.82 -2.76 7.77
N TRP A 10 11.85 -3.68 7.70
CA TRP A 10 10.87 -3.89 8.76
C TRP A 10 11.51 -4.41 10.06
N ARG A 11 12.41 -5.41 9.97
CA ARG A 11 13.08 -6.01 11.13
C ARG A 11 13.95 -5.00 11.88
N LEU A 12 14.52 -4.03 11.16
CA LEU A 12 15.31 -2.91 11.69
C LEU A 12 14.44 -1.71 12.11
N GLY A 13 13.11 -1.77 11.91
CA GLY A 13 12.19 -0.67 12.24
C GLY A 13 12.25 0.54 11.29
N LEU A 14 12.91 0.40 10.14
CA LEU A 14 13.00 1.44 9.10
C LEU A 14 11.70 1.53 8.29
N LEU A 15 10.99 0.40 8.14
CA LEU A 15 9.72 0.34 7.46
C LEU A 15 8.60 0.00 8.45
N PRO A 16 7.50 0.76 8.48
CA PRO A 16 6.35 0.47 9.34
C PRO A 16 5.51 -0.71 8.84
N LEU A 17 5.81 -1.26 7.65
CA LEU A 17 4.98 -2.25 6.97
C LEU A 17 5.68 -3.61 6.87
N HIS A 18 5.02 -4.68 7.34
CA HIS A 18 5.53 -6.04 7.25
C HIS A 18 5.52 -6.55 5.78
N PRO A 19 6.56 -7.25 5.29
CA PRO A 19 6.68 -7.66 3.88
C PRO A 19 5.61 -8.63 3.38
N ALA A 20 4.79 -9.24 4.26
CA ALA A 20 3.65 -10.04 3.83
C ALA A 20 2.65 -9.24 2.97
N TRP A 21 2.63 -7.91 3.10
CA TRP A 21 1.84 -7.03 2.24
C TRP A 21 2.19 -7.15 0.75
N LEU A 22 3.45 -7.40 0.41
CA LEU A 22 3.84 -7.64 -0.99
C LEU A 22 3.20 -8.91 -1.54
N ARG A 23 3.12 -9.96 -0.72
CA ARG A 23 2.43 -11.21 -1.08
C ARG A 23 0.92 -11.03 -1.18
N LEU A 24 0.34 -10.18 -0.33
CA LEU A 24 -1.08 -9.82 -0.42
C LEU A 24 -1.38 -9.04 -1.70
N ALA A 25 -0.53 -8.09 -2.08
CA ALA A 25 -0.68 -7.33 -3.32
C ALA A 25 -0.62 -8.25 -4.56
N ASP A 26 0.31 -9.20 -4.60
CA ASP A 26 0.40 -10.21 -5.67
C ASP A 26 -0.85 -11.11 -5.76
N ARG A 27 -1.57 -11.26 -4.66
CA ARG A 27 -2.79 -12.09 -4.58
C ARG A 27 -4.07 -11.25 -4.52
N ALA A 28 -3.98 -9.96 -4.82
CA ALA A 28 -5.15 -9.09 -4.81
C ALA A 28 -6.17 -9.57 -5.84
N CYS A 29 -7.42 -9.72 -5.40
CA CYS A 29 -8.51 -10.07 -6.30
C CYS A 29 -8.76 -8.91 -7.28
N LEU A 30 -8.64 -9.18 -8.57
CA LEU A 30 -8.99 -8.22 -9.62
C LEU A 30 -10.49 -8.31 -9.93
N VAL A 31 -11.15 -7.14 -9.95
CA VAL A 31 -12.56 -7.04 -10.34
C VAL A 31 -12.67 -6.85 -11.85
N ARG A 32 -13.48 -7.72 -12.46
CA ARG A 32 -13.87 -7.63 -13.86
C ARG A 32 -14.85 -6.46 -14.06
N ALA A 33 -14.38 -5.37 -14.68
CA ALA A 33 -15.11 -4.10 -14.82
C ALA A 33 -15.94 -3.99 -16.12
N GLU A 34 -16.13 -5.09 -16.87
CA GLU A 34 -16.82 -5.11 -18.17
C GLU A 34 -18.25 -4.60 -18.07
N ARG A 35 -18.95 -4.90 -16.97
CA ARG A 35 -20.31 -4.44 -16.74
C ARG A 35 -20.38 -2.91 -16.66
N ALA A 36 -19.48 -2.29 -15.88
CA ALA A 36 -19.40 -0.85 -15.76
C ALA A 36 -19.07 -0.19 -17.11
N ARG A 37 -18.17 -0.79 -17.89
CA ARG A 37 -17.84 -0.32 -19.25
C ARG A 37 -19.05 -0.36 -20.18
N ARG A 38 -19.83 -1.44 -20.14
CA ARG A 38 -20.99 -1.62 -21.03
C ARG A 38 -22.19 -0.77 -20.63
N GLU A 39 -22.50 -0.72 -19.33
CA GLU A 39 -23.75 -0.14 -18.84
C GLU A 39 -23.62 1.35 -18.49
N LEU A 40 -22.41 1.82 -18.20
CA LEU A 40 -22.16 3.20 -17.76
C LEU A 40 -21.21 3.97 -18.71
N ASP A 41 -20.78 3.35 -19.82
CA ASP A 41 -19.65 3.81 -20.66
C ASP A 41 -18.42 4.22 -19.82
N TRP A 42 -18.23 3.56 -18.67
CA TRP A 42 -17.15 3.89 -17.77
C TRP A 42 -15.80 3.51 -18.39
N ARG A 43 -14.83 4.42 -18.32
CA ARG A 43 -13.44 4.18 -18.73
C ARG A 43 -12.50 4.77 -17.68
N PRO A 44 -11.37 4.09 -17.36
CA PRO A 44 -10.38 4.68 -16.46
C PRO A 44 -9.81 5.93 -17.11
N ALA A 45 -9.84 7.05 -16.38
CA ALA A 45 -9.28 8.32 -16.84
C ALA A 45 -7.73 8.31 -16.82
N HIS A 46 -7.14 7.52 -15.94
CA HIS A 46 -5.69 7.41 -15.76
C HIS A 46 -5.23 5.96 -15.88
N SER A 47 -4.03 5.76 -16.43
CA SER A 47 -3.42 4.43 -16.46
C SER A 47 -2.86 4.06 -15.08
N ALA A 48 -2.73 2.75 -14.82
CA ALA A 48 -2.16 2.29 -13.56
C ALA A 48 -0.69 2.76 -13.37
N VAL A 49 0.07 2.87 -14.46
CA VAL A 49 1.48 3.30 -14.43
C VAL A 49 1.58 4.78 -14.12
N ASP A 50 0.73 5.62 -14.73
CA ASP A 50 0.72 7.05 -14.47
C ASP A 50 0.38 7.34 -13.02
N VAL A 51 -0.66 6.69 -12.49
CA VAL A 51 -1.07 6.84 -11.08
C VAL A 51 0.02 6.36 -10.12
N ALA A 52 0.68 5.23 -10.42
CA ALA A 52 1.78 4.74 -9.58
C ALA A 52 2.99 5.71 -9.59
N THR A 53 3.27 6.33 -10.73
CA THR A 53 4.34 7.30 -10.90
C THR A 53 4.03 8.60 -10.15
N GLU A 54 2.81 9.11 -10.30
CA GLU A 54 2.31 10.29 -9.58
C GLU A 54 2.34 10.08 -8.06
N LEU A 55 1.87 8.91 -7.59
CA LEU A 55 1.91 8.57 -6.17
C LEU A 55 3.35 8.57 -5.63
N ALA A 56 4.30 7.98 -6.35
CA ALA A 56 5.70 7.96 -5.93
C ALA A 56 6.32 9.38 -5.89
N ALA A 57 5.96 10.24 -6.84
CA ALA A 57 6.38 11.63 -6.85
C ALA A 57 5.79 12.39 -5.65
N GLY A 58 4.49 12.24 -5.39
CA GLY A 58 3.82 12.89 -4.26
C GLY A 58 4.39 12.47 -2.90
N LEU A 59 4.69 11.19 -2.72
CA LEU A 59 5.37 10.70 -1.51
C LEU A 59 6.76 11.32 -1.31
N ARG A 60 7.51 11.54 -2.40
CA ARG A 60 8.82 12.21 -2.36
C ARG A 60 8.70 13.69 -2.00
N GLU A 61 7.66 14.34 -2.48
CA GLU A 61 7.38 15.76 -2.25
C GLU A 61 6.63 16.02 -0.94
N HIS A 62 6.27 14.96 -0.20
CA HIS A 62 5.42 15.03 0.99
C HIS A 62 4.07 15.72 0.72
N THR A 63 3.49 15.52 -0.47
CA THR A 63 2.19 16.08 -0.82
C THR A 63 1.08 15.35 -0.07
N SER A 64 0.06 16.11 0.32
CA SER A 64 -1.12 15.58 1.03
C SER A 64 -2.39 16.12 0.39
N GLY A 65 -3.49 15.39 0.53
CA GLY A 65 -4.78 15.78 -0.04
C GLY A 65 -5.41 16.94 0.72
N GLY A 66 -6.36 17.66 0.10
CA GLY A 66 -7.01 18.81 0.74
C GLY A 66 -7.98 18.48 1.88
N SER A 67 -8.31 17.20 2.11
CA SER A 67 -9.24 16.79 3.17
C SER A 67 -8.50 16.41 4.45
N PRO A 68 -9.06 16.69 5.65
CA PRO A 68 -8.41 16.36 6.91
C PRO A 68 -7.95 14.89 7.06
N PRO A 69 -8.69 13.87 6.59
CA PRO A 69 -8.21 12.48 6.61
C PRO A 69 -7.02 12.21 5.67
N LEU A 70 -6.90 12.99 4.60
CA LEU A 70 -5.81 12.88 3.61
C LEU A 70 -4.67 13.88 3.84
N ASN A 71 -4.79 14.73 4.86
CA ASN A 71 -3.75 15.59 5.37
C ASN A 71 -3.44 15.27 6.83
N PRO A 72 -3.00 14.03 7.13
CA PRO A 72 -2.60 13.72 8.49
C PRO A 72 -1.41 14.62 8.85
N GLY A 73 -1.46 15.17 10.07
CA GLY A 73 -0.30 15.85 10.64
C GLY A 73 0.94 14.95 10.62
N PRO A 74 2.14 15.52 10.81
CA PRO A 74 3.39 14.78 10.69
C PRO A 74 3.37 13.47 11.48
N LEU A 75 3.62 12.36 10.77
CA LEU A 75 3.75 11.05 11.38
C LEU A 75 4.86 11.12 12.43
N ARG A 76 4.50 10.91 13.70
CA ARG A 76 5.50 10.76 14.76
C ARG A 76 6.15 9.40 14.59
N PHE A 77 7.22 9.35 13.79
CA PHE A 77 8.05 8.17 13.65
C PHE A 77 8.62 7.81 15.03
N ARG A 78 8.21 6.65 15.55
CA ARG A 78 8.77 6.09 16.79
C ARG A 78 9.66 4.92 16.41
N PRO A 79 10.99 5.12 16.31
CA PRO A 79 11.91 4.02 16.07
C PRO A 79 11.83 3.02 17.23
N GLY A 80 12.00 1.73 16.94
CA GLY A 80 12.26 0.72 17.98
C GLY A 80 11.16 -0.32 18.21
N ARG A 81 10.03 -0.29 17.50
CA ARG A 81 9.13 -1.45 17.45
C ARG A 81 8.54 -1.60 16.04
N PRO A 82 8.77 -2.72 15.37
CA PRO A 82 7.99 -3.05 14.19
C PRO A 82 6.53 -2.97 14.61
N THR A 83 5.70 -2.26 13.84
CA THR A 83 4.26 -2.30 14.01
C THR A 83 3.90 -3.78 14.04
N HIS A 84 3.35 -4.28 15.16
CA HIS A 84 2.97 -5.69 15.34
C HIS A 84 1.79 -6.10 14.43
N GLN A 85 1.64 -5.41 13.30
CA GLN A 85 0.80 -5.72 12.15
C GLN A 85 1.41 -6.95 11.45
N ASP A 86 1.37 -8.10 12.13
CA ASP A 86 1.67 -9.39 11.55
C ASP A 86 0.41 -9.87 10.81
N GLN A 87 0.50 -9.87 9.48
CA GLN A 87 -0.56 -10.33 8.58
C GLN A 87 -0.34 -11.80 8.17
N ARG A 88 0.53 -12.54 8.87
CA ARG A 88 0.57 -13.99 8.72
C ARG A 88 -0.76 -14.55 9.23
N PRO A 89 -1.41 -15.45 8.48
CA PRO A 89 -2.58 -16.14 9.00
C PRO A 89 -2.17 -16.86 10.29
N ASP A 90 -2.95 -16.70 11.36
CA ASP A 90 -2.73 -17.45 12.60
C ASP A 90 -3.03 -18.92 12.30
N HIS A 91 -2.01 -19.79 12.33
CA HIS A 91 -2.17 -21.21 12.08
C HIS A 91 -2.80 -21.96 13.27
N ARG A 92 -3.32 -21.25 14.27
CA ARG A 92 -3.84 -21.81 15.52
C ARG A 92 -5.33 -22.14 15.45
N LEU A 93 -5.72 -22.96 14.47
CA LEU A 93 -6.97 -23.73 14.48
C LEU A 93 -6.71 -25.05 13.74
N GLY A 94 -6.45 -26.08 14.52
CA GLY A 94 -6.41 -27.49 14.14
C GLY A 94 -7.01 -28.29 15.27
#